data_AF-A0A926K411-F1
#
_entry.id   AF-A0A926K411-F1
#
_cell.length_a   1.000
_cell.length_b   1.000
_cell.length_c   1.000
_cell.angle_alpha   90.00
_cell.angle_beta   90.00
_cell.angle_gamma   90.00
#
_symmetry.space_group_name_H-M   'P 1'
#
loop_
_entity.id
_entity.type
_entity.pdbx_description
1 polymer ?
#
loop_
_entity_poly.entity_id
_entity_poly.type
_entity_poly.pdbx_seq_one_letter_code
_entity_poly.pdbx_strand_id
1 'polypeptide(L)' 'MTTTTRRRVHADLAHHHPRVTRLARGGWTWECNCGGASARAAAAPLTWHQAFIGALIHSASIAP' A
#
# COMPACT_ATOMS: atom_id res chain seq x y z
N MET A 1 31.90 -18.90 0.24
CA MET A 1 30.81 -18.79 -0.75
C MET A 1 29.51 -18.82 0.04
N THR A 2 28.99 -17.66 0.45
CA THR A 2 27.80 -17.55 1.31
C THR A 2 26.56 -17.52 0.42
N THR A 3 25.82 -18.62 0.42
CA THR A 3 24.51 -18.73 -0.24
C THR A 3 23.49 -17.94 0.57
N THR A 4 23.23 -16.70 0.16
CA THR A 4 22.11 -15.90 0.67
C THR A 4 20.82 -16.57 0.21
N THR A 5 20.21 -17.39 1.06
CA THR A 5 18.88 -17.94 0.83
C THR A 5 17.92 -16.76 0.72
N ARG A 6 17.50 -16.43 -0.50
CA ARG A 6 16.49 -15.40 -0.78
C ARG A 6 15.19 -15.86 -0.11
N ARG A 7 14.99 -15.47 1.15
CA ARG A 7 13.77 -15.73 1.92
C ARG A 7 12.63 -15.20 1.06
N ARG A 8 11.88 -16.10 0.41
CA ARG A 8 10.63 -15.76 -0.24
C ARG A 8 9.75 -15.23 0.89
N VAL A 9 9.62 -13.91 0.98
CA VAL A 9 8.64 -13.30 1.87
C VAL A 9 7.32 -13.84 1.38
N HIS A 10 6.76 -14.80 2.09
CA HIS A 10 5.40 -15.26 1.82
C HIS A 10 4.53 -14.02 2.02
N ALA A 11 4.00 -13.47 0.93
CA ALA A 11 3.11 -12.32 1.03
C ALA A 11 1.95 -12.77 1.90
N ASP A 12 1.84 -12.18 3.09
CA ASP A 12 0.79 -12.50 4.04
C ASP A 12 -0.53 -11.94 3.54
N LEU A 13 -1.17 -12.71 2.64
CA LEU A 13 -2.37 -12.32 1.91
C LEU A 13 -3.53 -11.93 2.83
N ALA A 14 -3.55 -12.45 4.06
CA ALA A 14 -4.62 -12.22 5.03
C ALA A 14 -4.56 -10.82 5.67
N HIS A 15 -3.41 -10.16 5.67
CA HIS A 15 -3.24 -8.84 6.29
C HIS A 15 -3.14 -7.69 5.27
N HIS A 16 -3.61 -7.90 4.04
CA HIS A 16 -3.53 -6.95 2.93
C HIS A 16 -4.72 -5.98 2.87
N HIS A 17 -5.13 -5.42 4.01
CA HIS A 17 -6.16 -4.39 4.03
C HIS A 17 -5.53 -3.00 3.94
N PRO A 18 -5.54 -2.35 2.76
CA PRO A 18 -5.04 -0.99 2.66
C PRO A 18 -5.94 -0.05 3.48
N ARG A 19 -5.31 0.88 4.19
CA ARG A 19 -5.98 1.88 5.01
C ARG A 19 -5.91 3.22 4.32
N VAL A 20 -7.05 3.88 4.17
CA VAL A 20 -7.13 5.24 3.65
C VAL A 20 -7.21 6.20 4.83
N THR A 21 -6.32 7.18 4.87
CA THR A 21 -6.21 8.12 5.99
C THR A 21 -6.15 9.56 5.51
N ARG A 22 -6.67 10.48 6.32
CA ARG A 22 -6.58 11.91 6.08
C ARG A 22 -5.28 12.44 6.66
N LEU A 23 -4.52 13.22 5.90
CA LEU A 23 -3.28 13.81 6.35
C LEU A 23 -3.53 15.06 7.21
N ALA A 24 -2.71 15.28 8.24
CA ALA A 24 -2.82 16.43 9.14
C ALA A 24 -2.72 17.79 8.42
N ARG A 25 -1.92 17.84 7.35
CA ARG A 25 -1.70 19.01 6.48
C ARG A 25 -2.69 19.14 5.32
N GLY A 26 -3.79 18.38 5.37
CA GLY A 26 -4.78 18.30 4.30
C GLY A 26 -4.44 17.26 3.24
N GLY A 27 -5.46 16.85 2.50
CA GLY A 27 -5.40 15.74 1.54
C GLY A 27 -5.53 14.36 2.19
N TRP A 28 -5.51 13.35 1.33
CA TRP A 28 -5.69 11.95 1.69
C TRP A 28 -4.50 11.12 1.23
N THR A 29 -4.29 9.99 1.87
CA THR A 29 -3.30 8.99 1.47
C THR A 29 -3.86 7.60 1.74
N TRP A 30 -3.15 6.59 1.27
CA TRP A 30 -3.41 5.21 1.62
C TRP A 30 -2.10 4.47 1.88
N GLU A 31 -2.17 3.42 2.69
CA GLU A 31 -1.03 2.56 3.02
C GLU A 31 -1.46 1.11 3.21
N CYS A 32 -0.57 0.17 2.86
CA CYS A 32 -0.74 -1.26 3.04
C CYS A 32 0.51 -1.87 3.68
N ASN A 33 0.31 -2.77 4.65
CA ASN A 33 1.39 -3.43 5.38
C ASN A 33 2.03 -4.60 4.60
N CYS A 34 1.48 -4.94 3.44
CA CYS A 34 1.89 -5.99 2.52
C CYS A 34 3.29 -5.85 1.90
N GLY A 35 3.97 -4.72 2.13
CA GLY A 35 5.27 -4.43 1.53
C GLY A 35 5.63 -2.95 1.52
N GLY A 36 5.02 -2.14 2.41
CA GLY A 36 5.23 -0.69 2.44
C GLY A 36 4.56 0.06 1.28
N ALA A 37 3.68 -0.60 0.53
CA ALA A 37 2.92 0.02 -0.54
C ALA A 37 2.07 1.16 0.04
N SER A 38 2.22 2.36 -0.51
CA SER A 38 1.50 3.54 -0.05
C SER A 38 1.46 4.60 -1.14
N ALA A 39 0.52 5.54 -1.00
CA ALA A 39 0.49 6.75 -1.82
C ALA A 39 1.50 7.82 -1.40
N ARG A 40 2.45 7.53 -0.49
CA ARG A 40 3.40 8.53 0.02
C ARG A 40 4.33 9.13 -1.04
N ALA A 41 4.50 8.45 -2.18
CA ALA A 41 5.30 8.93 -3.31
C ALA A 41 4.56 9.94 -4.21
N ALA A 42 3.28 10.24 -3.97
CA ALA A 42 2.55 11.22 -4.74
C ALA A 42 3.11 12.64 -4.50
N ALA A 43 3.49 13.34 -5.58
CA ALA A 43 4.04 14.69 -5.53
C ALA A 43 3.02 15.75 -5.03
N ALA A 44 1.73 15.42 -5.06
CA ALA A 44 0.65 16.27 -4.60
C ALA A 44 -0.27 15.54 -3.60
N PRO A 45 -0.93 16.27 -2.68
CA PRO A 45 -1.94 15.67 -1.80
C PRO A 45 -3.08 15.07 -2.62
N LEU A 46 -3.43 13.80 -2.36
CA LEU A 46 -4.54 13.16 -3.06
C LEU A 46 -5.88 13.66 -2.54
N THR A 47 -6.88 13.65 -3.43
CA THR A 47 -8.28 13.69 -2.99
C THR A 47 -8.67 12.37 -2.31
N TRP A 48 -9.74 12.38 -1.52
CA TRP A 48 -10.26 11.15 -0.89
C TRP A 48 -10.51 10.05 -1.90
N HIS A 49 -11.15 10.41 -3.03
CA HIS A 49 -11.49 9.46 -4.08
C HIS A 49 -10.24 8.84 -4.70
N GLN A 50 -9.22 9.64 -5.02
CA GLN A 50 -7.95 9.12 -5.56
C GLN A 50 -7.24 8.17 -4.59
N ALA A 51 -7.20 8.52 -3.29
CA ALA A 51 -6.60 7.65 -2.28
C ALA A 51 -7.36 6.33 -2.14
N PHE A 52 -8.70 6.38 -2.16
CA PHE A 52 -9.56 5.21 -2.06
C PHE A 52 -9.45 4.29 -3.28
N ILE A 53 -9.48 4.84 -4.49
CA ILE A 53 -9.32 4.04 -5.72
C ILE A 53 -7.92 3.42 -5.78
N GLY A 54 -6.86 4.15 -5.41
CA GLY A 54 -5.51 3.60 -5.32
C GLY A 54 -5.40 2.43 -4.35
N ALA A 55 -6.02 2.55 -3.17
CA ALA A 55 -6.13 1.47 -2.20
C ALA A 55 -6.89 0.25 -2.77
N LEU A 56 -8.02 0.46 -3.43
CA LEU A 56 -8.82 -0.61 -4.03
C LEU A 56 -8.07 -1.35 -5.14
N ILE A 57 -7.44 -0.62 -6.06
CA ILE A 57 -6.64 -1.22 -7.14
C ILE A 57 -5.53 -2.08 -6.55
N HIS A 58 -4.86 -1.58 -5.51
CA HIS A 58 -3.82 -2.33 -4.84
C HIS A 58 -4.35 -3.60 -4.17
N SER A 59 -5.48 -3.50 -3.44
CA SER A 59 -6.14 -4.65 -2.84
C SER A 59 -6.50 -5.72 -3.88
N ALA A 60 -7.07 -5.31 -5.02
CA ALA A 60 -7.44 -6.22 -6.11
C ALA A 60 -6.23 -6.84 -6.81
N SER A 61 -5.09 -6.14 -6.86
CA SER A 61 -3.87 -6.67 -7.48
C SER A 61 -3.21 -7.79 -6.69
N ILE A 62 -3.41 -7.84 -5.36
CA ILE A 62 -2.79 -8.85 -4.50
C ILE A 62 -3.72 -10.04 -4.25
N ALA A 63 -5.03 -9.83 -4.30
CA ALA A 63 -6.05 -10.88 -4.26
C ALA A 63 -6.99 -10.74 -5.48
N PRO A 64 -6.59 -11.25 -6.66
CA PRO A 64 -7.43 -11.23 -7.86
C PRO A 64 -8.67 -12.13 -7.74
#